data_AF-G3HPJ3-F1
#
_entry.id   AF-G3HPJ3-F1
#
_cell.length_a   1.000
_cell.length_b   1.000
_cell.length_c   1.000
_cell.angle_alpha   90.00
_cell.angle_beta   90.00
_cell.angle_gamma   90.00
#
_symmetry.space_group_name_H-M   'P 1'
#
loop_
_entity.id
_entity.type
_entity.pdbx_description
1 polymer ?
#
loop_
_entity_poly.entity_id
_entity_poly.type
_entity_poly.pdbx_seq_one_letter_code
_entity_poly.pdbx_strand_id
1 'polypeptide(L)'
;MKFFLLLSLIGFCWAQYDPQTQYGRTAIVHLFEWRWVDIAKECERYLAPKGFGGVQVRIYVDAVINHMCGAGGGAGTSSTCGSYYNANNRDFPSVPYSGWDFNDGKCNGEISNYNDANQVRNCRLSGLLDLALEKDYVRSKVAEYMNRLIDIGVAGFRLDAAKHMWPGDIKAVLDKLHNLNTKWFSQGSRPFIFQEVIDLGGEAIKSSEYFGNGRVTEFKYGAKLGTVIRKWNGEKMAYLKMYKMAVGFMLAHPYGFTRVMSSYRWARNFQNGKDVNDWIGPPNNNGVTKEVTINPDTTCGNDWVCEHRWRQIRNMVAFRNVVSGQPFSNWWDNGSNQVAFGRGNRGFIVFNNDDWSLSTTLQTGLPAGTYCDVISGDKVDGNCTGIKVNVGNDGNAHFSISNSAEDPFIAIHAESKL
;
A
#
# COMPACT_ATOMS: atom_id res chain seq x y z
N MET A 1 -11.42 -9.45 -40.71
CA MET A 1 -11.68 -10.23 -39.49
C MET A 1 -10.43 -10.75 -38.75
N LYS A 2 -9.30 -11.09 -39.42
CA LYS A 2 -8.09 -11.56 -38.72
C LYS A 2 -7.28 -10.48 -37.97
N PHE A 3 -7.42 -9.20 -38.32
CA PHE A 3 -6.69 -8.09 -37.67
C PHE A 3 -7.33 -7.58 -36.36
N PHE A 4 -8.65 -7.78 -36.19
CA PHE A 4 -9.37 -7.40 -34.96
C PHE A 4 -9.15 -8.40 -33.80
N LEU A 5 -8.84 -9.67 -34.11
CA LEU A 5 -8.55 -10.71 -33.11
C LEU A 5 -7.18 -10.56 -32.44
N LEU A 6 -6.21 -9.88 -33.08
CA LEU A 6 -4.89 -9.67 -32.50
C LEU A 6 -4.89 -8.54 -31.45
N LEU A 7 -5.71 -7.51 -31.65
CA LEU A 7 -5.86 -6.39 -30.70
C LEU A 7 -6.62 -6.79 -29.42
N SER A 8 -7.54 -7.76 -29.51
CA SER A 8 -8.22 -8.28 -28.31
C SER A 8 -7.28 -9.12 -27.43
N LEU A 9 -6.40 -9.92 -28.01
CA LEU A 9 -5.45 -10.75 -27.25
C LEU A 9 -4.41 -9.94 -26.47
N ILE A 10 -4.01 -8.76 -26.97
CA ILE A 10 -3.10 -7.86 -26.26
C ILE A 10 -3.84 -7.12 -25.13
N GLY A 11 -5.13 -6.80 -25.29
CA GLY A 11 -5.92 -6.12 -24.25
C GLY A 11 -6.24 -6.97 -23.01
N PHE A 12 -6.31 -8.30 -23.14
CA PHE A 12 -6.63 -9.20 -22.02
C PHE A 12 -5.47 -9.40 -21.04
N CYS A 13 -4.22 -9.29 -21.48
CA CYS A 13 -3.06 -9.53 -20.62
C CYS A 13 -2.74 -8.38 -19.64
N TRP A 14 -3.34 -7.19 -19.77
CA TRP A 14 -2.98 -6.00 -18.95
C TRP A 14 -4.06 -5.56 -17.96
N ALA A 15 -5.20 -6.24 -17.90
CA ALA A 15 -6.36 -5.74 -17.15
C ALA A 15 -6.24 -5.90 -15.61
N GLN A 16 -5.43 -6.84 -15.11
CA GLN A 16 -5.27 -7.08 -13.66
C GLN A 16 -4.25 -6.13 -12.97
N TYR A 17 -3.65 -5.19 -13.70
CA TYR A 17 -2.67 -4.22 -13.16
C TYR A 17 -3.24 -2.82 -12.94
N ASP A 18 -4.41 -2.55 -13.53
CA ASP A 18 -5.13 -1.30 -13.38
C ASP A 18 -5.80 -1.29 -11.99
N PRO A 19 -5.51 -0.30 -11.13
CA PRO A 19 -6.10 -0.22 -9.80
C PRO A 19 -7.61 0.06 -9.84
N GLN A 20 -8.21 0.38 -10.99
CA GLN A 20 -9.63 0.70 -11.15
C GLN A 20 -10.09 1.93 -10.35
N THR A 21 -9.17 2.78 -9.90
CA THR A 21 -9.53 4.02 -9.19
C THR A 21 -10.22 5.00 -10.14
N GLN A 22 -10.98 5.95 -9.58
CA GLN A 22 -11.48 7.05 -10.41
C GLN A 22 -10.31 7.86 -10.98
N TYR A 23 -10.50 8.39 -12.19
CA TYR A 23 -9.50 9.25 -12.83
C TYR A 23 -9.05 10.38 -11.89
N GLY A 24 -7.76 10.65 -11.87
CA GLY A 24 -7.15 11.66 -11.00
C GLY A 24 -6.94 11.23 -9.56
N ARG A 25 -7.25 9.98 -9.16
CA ARG A 25 -6.96 9.47 -7.81
C ARG A 25 -5.92 8.35 -7.84
N THR A 26 -4.77 8.61 -7.23
CA THR A 26 -3.52 7.87 -7.53
C THR A 26 -2.89 7.12 -6.35
N ALA A 27 -3.53 7.15 -5.18
CA ALA A 27 -3.07 6.47 -3.98
C ALA A 27 -4.21 5.73 -3.28
N ILE A 28 -3.90 4.59 -2.69
CA ILE A 28 -4.78 3.85 -1.76
C ILE A 28 -4.25 4.00 -0.34
N VAL A 29 -5.11 3.78 0.66
CA VAL A 29 -4.70 3.70 2.07
C VAL A 29 -4.96 2.30 2.63
N HIS A 30 -4.17 1.87 3.62
CA HIS A 30 -4.43 0.66 4.39
C HIS A 30 -4.98 1.07 5.75
N LEU A 31 -6.31 0.99 5.93
CA LEU A 31 -6.96 1.20 7.23
C LEU A 31 -6.87 -0.09 8.06
N PHE A 32 -5.66 -0.35 8.59
CA PHE A 32 -5.31 -1.62 9.21
C PHE A 32 -6.14 -1.87 10.48
N GLU A 33 -6.85 -3.01 10.52
CA GLU A 33 -7.73 -3.44 11.61
C GLU A 33 -8.97 -2.55 11.86
N TRP A 34 -9.30 -1.64 10.95
CA TRP A 34 -10.50 -0.81 11.10
C TRP A 34 -11.76 -1.62 10.89
N ARG A 35 -12.81 -1.30 11.66
CA ARG A 35 -14.14 -1.88 11.48
C ARG A 35 -14.79 -1.34 10.22
N TRP A 36 -15.59 -2.17 9.55
CA TRP A 36 -16.29 -1.80 8.32
C TRP A 36 -17.12 -0.52 8.43
N VAL A 37 -17.81 -0.31 9.56
CA VAL A 37 -18.63 0.89 9.81
C VAL A 37 -17.80 2.17 9.92
N ASP A 38 -16.57 2.08 10.43
CA ASP A 38 -15.67 3.23 10.54
C ASP A 38 -15.04 3.54 9.18
N ILE A 39 -14.69 2.49 8.41
CA ILE A 39 -14.24 2.63 7.03
C ILE A 39 -15.30 3.33 6.18
N ALA A 40 -16.57 2.92 6.29
CA ALA A 40 -17.68 3.53 5.55
C ALA A 40 -17.81 5.04 5.85
N LYS A 41 -17.82 5.41 7.15
CA LYS A 41 -17.83 6.82 7.58
C LYS A 41 -16.62 7.58 7.05
N GLU A 42 -15.44 6.97 7.10
CA GLU A 42 -14.19 7.58 6.65
C GLU A 42 -14.17 7.86 5.14
N CYS A 43 -14.80 6.99 4.36
CA CYS A 43 -14.92 7.16 2.92
C CYS A 43 -15.72 8.41 2.57
N GLU A 44 -16.88 8.59 3.20
CA GLU A 44 -17.77 9.72 2.97
C GLU A 44 -17.18 11.03 3.50
N ARG A 45 -16.70 11.03 4.75
CA ARG A 45 -16.31 12.26 5.44
C ARG A 45 -14.90 12.76 5.08
N TYR A 46 -14.03 11.91 4.55
CA TYR A 46 -12.62 12.26 4.38
C TYR A 46 -11.99 11.78 3.08
N LEU A 47 -12.00 10.48 2.80
CA LEU A 47 -11.19 9.92 1.71
C LEU A 47 -11.68 10.39 0.34
N ALA A 48 -12.99 10.40 0.12
CA ALA A 48 -13.56 10.90 -1.12
C ALA A 48 -13.28 12.40 -1.32
N PRO A 49 -13.57 13.31 -0.36
CA PRO A 49 -13.22 14.73 -0.47
C PRO A 49 -11.73 15.04 -0.58
N LYS A 50 -10.85 14.21 0.01
CA LYS A 50 -9.39 14.41 0.01
C LYS A 50 -8.66 13.71 -1.13
N GLY A 51 -9.39 13.15 -2.11
CA GLY A 51 -8.79 12.65 -3.34
C GLY A 51 -8.11 11.28 -3.23
N PHE A 52 -8.33 10.52 -2.16
CA PHE A 52 -7.81 9.15 -2.08
C PHE A 52 -8.52 8.27 -3.12
N GLY A 53 -7.77 7.43 -3.84
CA GLY A 53 -8.26 6.58 -4.92
C GLY A 53 -8.91 5.29 -4.44
N GLY A 54 -8.52 4.84 -3.25
CA GLY A 54 -9.17 3.70 -2.63
C GLY A 54 -8.96 3.71 -1.13
N VAL A 55 -10.08 3.52 -0.45
CA VAL A 55 -10.33 2.70 0.74
C VAL A 55 -11.86 2.41 0.79
N GLN A 56 -12.49 2.41 -0.42
CA GLN A 56 -13.88 2.70 -0.83
C GLN A 56 -14.15 4.13 -1.37
N VAL A 57 -13.27 4.69 -2.22
CA VAL A 57 -13.68 4.94 -3.63
C VAL A 57 -13.61 3.65 -4.47
N ARG A 58 -12.74 2.73 -4.05
CA ARG A 58 -12.59 1.32 -4.44
C ARG A 58 -12.09 0.51 -3.22
N ILE A 59 -12.64 -0.68 -2.94
CA ILE A 59 -12.19 -1.60 -1.86
C ILE A 59 -11.24 -2.64 -2.44
N TYR A 60 -10.15 -2.92 -1.75
CA TYR A 60 -9.26 -4.05 -2.05
C TYR A 60 -9.21 -4.96 -0.84
N VAL A 61 -9.56 -6.23 -1.02
CA VAL A 61 -9.61 -7.19 0.08
C VAL A 61 -8.24 -7.84 0.26
N ASP A 62 -7.85 -8.06 1.51
CA ASP A 62 -6.73 -8.92 1.83
C ASP A 62 -7.15 -10.39 1.75
N ALA A 63 -6.70 -11.07 0.70
CA ALA A 63 -7.08 -12.44 0.41
C ALA A 63 -6.02 -13.41 0.95
N VAL A 64 -6.28 -13.94 2.15
CA VAL A 64 -5.49 -15.02 2.76
C VAL A 64 -5.93 -16.35 2.15
N ILE A 65 -5.22 -16.75 1.09
CA ILE A 65 -5.61 -17.91 0.25
C ILE A 65 -4.51 -18.97 0.13
N ASN A 66 -3.33 -18.73 0.70
CA ASN A 66 -2.25 -19.72 0.75
C ASN A 66 -2.55 -20.83 1.78
N HIS A 67 -3.05 -20.45 2.94
CA HIS A 67 -3.11 -21.29 4.12
C HIS A 67 -4.40 -21.11 4.91
N MET A 68 -4.67 -22.04 5.83
CA MET A 68 -5.66 -21.93 6.90
C MET A 68 -4.97 -21.56 8.22
N CYS A 69 -5.52 -21.93 9.38
CA CYS A 69 -4.88 -21.66 10.67
C CYS A 69 -3.61 -22.53 10.89
N GLY A 70 -2.88 -22.25 11.97
CA GLY A 70 -1.74 -23.06 12.39
C GLY A 70 -2.12 -24.52 12.64
N ALA A 71 -1.26 -25.47 12.25
CA ALA A 71 -1.47 -26.90 12.46
C ALA A 71 -1.62 -27.26 13.94
N GLY A 72 -1.01 -26.48 14.85
CA GLY A 72 -1.18 -26.58 16.30
C GLY A 72 -2.36 -25.79 16.87
N GLY A 73 -3.27 -25.29 16.04
CA GLY A 73 -4.40 -24.44 16.44
C GLY A 73 -5.50 -25.14 17.26
N GLY A 74 -5.40 -26.47 17.41
CA GLY A 74 -6.38 -27.27 18.16
C GLY A 74 -7.70 -27.48 17.39
N ALA A 75 -8.77 -27.70 18.15
CA ALA A 75 -10.10 -27.95 17.61
C ALA A 75 -11.17 -27.27 18.46
N GLY A 76 -12.27 -26.86 17.83
CA GLY A 76 -13.40 -26.23 18.49
C GLY A 76 -13.97 -25.07 17.69
N THR A 77 -14.65 -24.17 18.39
CA THR A 77 -15.34 -23.00 17.82
C THR A 77 -14.72 -21.68 18.26
N SER A 78 -13.44 -21.69 18.66
CA SER A 78 -12.68 -20.47 18.94
C SER A 78 -12.32 -19.79 17.61
N SER A 79 -13.35 -19.21 16.98
CA SER A 79 -13.32 -18.58 15.67
C SER A 79 -14.25 -17.37 15.68
N THR A 80 -13.98 -16.39 14.82
CA THR A 80 -14.67 -15.09 14.83
C THR A 80 -16.17 -15.16 14.52
N CYS A 81 -16.63 -16.24 13.88
CA CYS A 81 -18.04 -16.46 13.54
C CYS A 81 -18.58 -17.79 14.11
N GLY A 82 -17.94 -18.36 15.12
CA GLY A 82 -18.38 -19.59 15.80
C GLY A 82 -18.32 -20.86 14.94
N SER A 83 -17.76 -20.79 13.73
CA SER A 83 -17.51 -21.98 12.89
C SER A 83 -16.60 -22.96 13.61
N TYR A 84 -16.98 -24.24 13.59
CA TYR A 84 -16.12 -25.31 14.06
C TYR A 84 -14.96 -25.54 13.08
N TYR A 85 -13.80 -25.86 13.63
CA TYR A 85 -12.66 -26.39 12.90
C TYR A 85 -11.88 -27.38 13.78
N ASN A 86 -11.08 -28.23 13.15
CA ASN A 86 -10.11 -29.09 13.81
C ASN A 86 -8.81 -29.11 12.99
N ALA A 87 -7.85 -28.27 13.40
CA ALA A 87 -6.57 -28.14 12.72
C ALA A 87 -5.75 -29.43 12.78
N ASN A 88 -5.85 -30.18 13.89
CA ASN A 88 -5.13 -31.45 14.09
C ASN A 88 -5.52 -32.49 13.04
N ASN A 89 -6.80 -32.51 12.63
CA ASN A 89 -7.33 -33.44 11.64
C ASN A 89 -7.58 -32.80 10.27
N ARG A 90 -7.20 -31.53 10.10
CA ARG A 90 -7.35 -30.77 8.84
C ARG A 90 -8.80 -30.69 8.39
N ASP A 91 -9.70 -30.54 9.36
CA ASP A 91 -11.14 -30.50 9.13
C ASP A 91 -11.65 -29.08 9.32
N PHE A 92 -12.14 -28.48 8.23
CA PHE A 92 -12.68 -27.13 8.18
C PHE A 92 -14.07 -27.18 7.52
N PRO A 93 -15.09 -27.70 8.22
CA PRO A 93 -16.37 -28.08 7.61
C PRO A 93 -17.20 -26.89 7.09
N SER A 94 -16.92 -25.66 7.54
CA SER A 94 -17.59 -24.47 7.00
C SER A 94 -17.17 -24.12 5.56
N VAL A 95 -16.08 -24.71 5.03
CA VAL A 95 -15.64 -24.47 3.64
C VAL A 95 -16.30 -25.42 2.62
N PRO A 96 -16.30 -26.77 2.75
CA PRO A 96 -15.62 -27.69 3.65
C PRO A 96 -14.25 -28.18 3.13
N TYR A 97 -13.16 -28.00 3.88
CA TYR A 97 -11.86 -28.63 3.58
C TYR A 97 -11.58 -29.81 4.50
N SER A 98 -10.89 -30.81 3.94
CA SER A 98 -10.42 -32.01 4.63
C SER A 98 -8.91 -32.17 4.49
N GLY A 99 -8.33 -33.21 5.12
CA GLY A 99 -6.91 -33.53 4.96
C GLY A 99 -6.45 -33.73 3.51
N TRP A 100 -7.36 -34.03 2.57
CA TRP A 100 -7.04 -34.13 1.15
C TRP A 100 -6.70 -32.79 0.50
N ASP A 101 -7.06 -31.68 1.12
CA ASP A 101 -7.02 -30.34 0.55
C ASP A 101 -5.81 -29.53 1.02
N PHE A 102 -4.90 -30.19 1.74
CA PHE A 102 -3.66 -29.64 2.25
C PHE A 102 -2.45 -30.35 1.66
N ASN A 103 -1.33 -29.64 1.62
CA ASN A 103 -0.07 -30.15 1.07
C ASN A 103 0.64 -31.17 1.99
N ASP A 104 0.00 -31.72 3.02
CA ASP A 104 0.62 -32.68 3.95
C ASP A 104 1.29 -33.88 3.24
N GLY A 105 0.69 -34.34 2.13
CA GLY A 105 1.25 -35.41 1.29
C GLY A 105 2.46 -35.00 0.45
N LYS A 106 2.65 -33.70 0.19
CA LYS A 106 3.83 -33.13 -0.47
C LYS A 106 4.90 -32.69 0.53
N CYS A 107 4.48 -32.05 1.62
CA CYS A 107 5.31 -31.60 2.72
C CYS A 107 4.48 -31.42 4.00
N ASN A 108 4.78 -32.24 5.01
CA ASN A 108 4.17 -32.16 6.35
C ASN A 108 5.03 -31.32 7.33
N GLY A 109 6.07 -30.66 6.84
CA GLY A 109 7.03 -29.87 7.62
C GLY A 109 6.86 -28.36 7.45
N GLU A 110 7.66 -27.61 8.19
CA GLU A 110 7.77 -26.15 8.06
C GLU A 110 8.79 -25.75 7.00
N ILE A 111 8.65 -24.54 6.47
CA ILE A 111 9.68 -23.91 5.63
C ILE A 111 10.92 -23.60 6.49
N SER A 112 12.05 -24.19 6.10
CA SER A 112 13.36 -24.06 6.75
C SER A 112 14.46 -23.55 5.82
N ASN A 113 14.27 -23.62 4.49
CA ASN A 113 15.25 -23.14 3.50
C ASN A 113 14.59 -22.33 2.38
N TYR A 114 14.78 -21.01 2.38
CA TYR A 114 14.25 -20.10 1.35
C TYR A 114 14.99 -20.16 -0.01
N ASN A 115 16.07 -20.94 -0.10
CA ASN A 115 16.73 -21.28 -1.37
C ASN A 115 16.15 -22.55 -2.02
N ASP A 116 15.21 -23.23 -1.35
CA ASP A 116 14.44 -24.34 -1.93
C ASP A 116 13.03 -23.86 -2.26
N ALA A 117 12.82 -23.45 -3.51
CA ALA A 117 11.53 -22.94 -3.98
C ALA A 117 10.39 -23.97 -3.86
N ASN A 118 10.69 -25.28 -3.90
CA ASN A 118 9.65 -26.30 -3.70
C ASN A 118 9.18 -26.32 -2.25
N GLN A 119 10.10 -26.22 -1.31
CA GLN A 119 9.77 -26.15 0.10
C GLN A 119 8.96 -24.89 0.42
N VAL A 120 9.40 -23.73 -0.09
CA VAL A 120 8.73 -22.45 0.16
C VAL A 120 7.28 -22.44 -0.32
N ARG A 121 6.94 -23.24 -1.35
CA ARG A 121 5.61 -23.28 -1.98
C ARG A 121 4.72 -24.48 -1.63
N ASN A 122 5.25 -25.46 -0.89
CA ASN A 122 4.47 -26.66 -0.54
C ASN A 122 4.50 -26.97 0.96
N CYS A 123 5.39 -26.34 1.73
CA CYS A 123 5.51 -26.57 3.18
C CYS A 123 4.86 -25.43 3.97
N ARG A 124 4.63 -25.67 5.26
CA ARG A 124 3.94 -24.73 6.14
C ARG A 124 4.78 -23.49 6.43
N LEU A 125 4.25 -22.31 6.11
CA LEU A 125 4.79 -21.03 6.57
C LEU A 125 4.51 -20.89 8.08
N SER A 126 5.55 -20.97 8.92
CA SER A 126 5.42 -20.84 10.39
C SER A 126 4.32 -21.74 10.98
N GLY A 127 4.22 -22.97 10.48
CA GLY A 127 3.25 -23.97 10.94
C GLY A 127 1.82 -23.79 10.40
N LEU A 128 1.54 -22.79 9.55
CA LEU A 128 0.23 -22.58 8.92
C LEU A 128 -0.11 -23.71 7.95
N LEU A 129 -1.31 -24.29 8.07
CA LEU A 129 -1.76 -25.41 7.23
C LEU A 129 -1.86 -24.95 5.76
N ASP A 130 -0.97 -25.50 4.93
CA ASP A 130 -0.74 -25.06 3.56
C ASP A 130 -1.72 -25.74 2.58
N LEU A 131 -2.50 -24.96 1.83
CA LEU A 131 -3.54 -25.47 0.94
C LEU A 131 -2.93 -26.09 -0.33
N ALA A 132 -3.50 -27.20 -0.78
CA ALA A 132 -3.13 -27.86 -2.03
C ALA A 132 -3.73 -27.13 -3.24
N LEU A 133 -3.20 -25.92 -3.53
CA LEU A 133 -3.71 -25.02 -4.57
C LEU A 133 -3.56 -25.56 -5.99
N GLU A 134 -2.87 -26.67 -6.22
CA GLU A 134 -2.87 -27.35 -7.51
C GLU A 134 -4.21 -28.05 -7.80
N LYS A 135 -4.99 -28.37 -6.76
CA LYS A 135 -6.26 -29.09 -6.89
C LYS A 135 -7.37 -28.15 -7.33
N ASP A 136 -8.11 -28.55 -8.36
CA ASP A 136 -9.23 -27.75 -8.89
C ASP A 136 -10.32 -27.47 -7.84
N TYR A 137 -10.58 -28.43 -6.94
CA TYR A 137 -11.52 -28.23 -5.83
C TYR A 137 -11.13 -27.05 -4.93
N VAL A 138 -9.86 -27.01 -4.50
CA VAL A 138 -9.32 -25.94 -3.65
C VAL A 138 -9.35 -24.61 -4.39
N ARG A 139 -8.89 -24.58 -5.65
CA ARG A 139 -8.93 -23.37 -6.50
C ARG A 139 -10.36 -22.84 -6.66
N SER A 140 -11.33 -23.74 -6.86
CA SER A 140 -12.73 -23.38 -7.04
C SER A 140 -13.35 -22.84 -5.75
N LYS A 141 -12.98 -23.38 -4.59
CA LYS A 141 -13.42 -22.87 -3.28
C LYS A 141 -12.84 -21.49 -2.96
N VAL A 142 -11.57 -21.26 -3.29
CA VAL A 142 -10.96 -19.92 -3.21
C VAL A 142 -11.65 -18.95 -4.17
N ALA A 143 -11.87 -19.36 -5.43
CA ALA A 143 -12.54 -18.53 -6.42
C ALA A 143 -14.00 -18.23 -6.04
N GLU A 144 -14.73 -19.17 -5.42
CA GLU A 144 -16.10 -18.96 -4.90
C GLU A 144 -16.11 -17.82 -3.87
N TYR A 145 -15.19 -17.86 -2.90
CA TYR A 145 -15.00 -16.79 -1.92
C TYR A 145 -14.69 -15.44 -2.59
N MET A 146 -13.72 -15.41 -3.50
CA MET A 146 -13.30 -14.17 -4.16
C MET A 146 -14.39 -13.62 -5.10
N ASN A 147 -15.11 -14.47 -5.83
CA ASN A 147 -16.20 -14.06 -6.71
C ASN A 147 -17.37 -13.48 -5.92
N ARG A 148 -17.70 -14.06 -4.75
CA ARG A 148 -18.70 -13.45 -3.86
C ARG A 148 -18.31 -12.03 -3.47
N LEU A 149 -17.03 -11.76 -3.21
CA LEU A 149 -16.55 -10.41 -2.92
C LEU A 149 -16.58 -9.48 -4.14
N ILE A 150 -16.19 -9.98 -5.32
CA ILE A 150 -16.29 -9.24 -6.59
C ILE A 150 -17.74 -8.83 -6.85
N ASP A 151 -18.67 -9.76 -6.67
CA ASP A 151 -20.09 -9.55 -6.88
C ASP A 151 -20.68 -8.56 -5.86
N ILE A 152 -20.16 -8.52 -4.63
CA ILE A 152 -20.46 -7.48 -3.64
C ILE A 152 -19.98 -6.09 -4.11
N GLY A 153 -18.87 -6.02 -4.86
CA GLY A 153 -18.37 -4.78 -5.47
C GLY A 153 -16.93 -4.39 -5.13
N VAL A 154 -16.11 -5.33 -4.62
CA VAL A 154 -14.67 -5.05 -4.41
C VAL A 154 -13.98 -4.81 -5.75
N ALA A 155 -12.93 -3.99 -5.76
CA ALA A 155 -12.19 -3.62 -6.97
C ALA A 155 -10.97 -4.50 -7.24
N GLY A 156 -10.56 -5.32 -6.27
CA GLY A 156 -9.37 -6.15 -6.37
C GLY A 156 -8.91 -6.74 -5.04
N PHE A 157 -7.72 -7.32 -5.06
CA PHE A 157 -7.19 -8.12 -3.96
C PHE A 157 -5.69 -7.90 -3.74
N ARG A 158 -5.30 -7.79 -2.47
CA ARG A 158 -3.95 -8.18 -2.02
C ARG A 158 -3.96 -9.71 -1.93
N LEU A 159 -3.06 -10.38 -2.63
CA LEU A 159 -2.86 -11.82 -2.41
C LEU A 159 -1.77 -11.97 -1.34
N ASP A 160 -2.20 -12.34 -0.13
CA ASP A 160 -1.32 -12.59 1.01
C ASP A 160 -0.40 -13.79 0.74
N ALA A 161 0.82 -13.73 1.27
CA ALA A 161 1.79 -14.83 1.19
C ALA A 161 2.02 -15.36 -0.23
N ALA A 162 1.89 -14.53 -1.27
CA ALA A 162 1.96 -14.99 -2.66
C ALA A 162 3.28 -15.67 -3.05
N LYS A 163 4.40 -15.32 -2.39
CA LYS A 163 5.68 -16.06 -2.52
C LYS A 163 5.52 -17.57 -2.28
N HIS A 164 4.62 -17.94 -1.37
CA HIS A 164 4.36 -19.31 -0.92
C HIS A 164 3.36 -20.07 -1.80
N MET A 165 2.84 -19.42 -2.85
CA MET A 165 2.00 -20.07 -3.85
C MET A 165 2.74 -20.15 -5.19
N TRP A 166 2.50 -21.20 -5.96
CA TRP A 166 3.02 -21.26 -7.32
C TRP A 166 2.35 -20.20 -8.20
N PRO A 167 3.11 -19.47 -9.06
CA PRO A 167 2.52 -18.50 -9.98
C PRO A 167 1.41 -19.08 -10.86
N GLY A 168 1.57 -20.34 -11.29
CA GLY A 168 0.56 -21.07 -12.08
C GLY A 168 -0.72 -21.40 -11.31
N ASP A 169 -0.62 -21.69 -10.01
CA ASP A 169 -1.79 -21.95 -9.17
C ASP A 169 -2.58 -20.66 -8.91
N ILE A 170 -1.87 -19.56 -8.62
CA ILE A 170 -2.49 -18.23 -8.56
C ILE A 170 -3.19 -17.92 -9.87
N LYS A 171 -2.52 -18.12 -11.01
CA LYS A 171 -3.11 -17.89 -12.34
C LYS A 171 -4.40 -18.67 -12.52
N ALA A 172 -4.41 -19.95 -12.16
CA ALA A 172 -5.58 -20.82 -12.29
C ALA A 172 -6.75 -20.38 -11.39
N VAL A 173 -6.49 -19.80 -10.22
CA VAL A 173 -7.54 -19.14 -9.39
C VAL A 173 -8.04 -17.87 -10.08
N LEU A 174 -7.13 -17.02 -10.56
CA LEU A 174 -7.46 -15.74 -11.20
C LEU A 174 -8.29 -15.92 -12.49
N ASP A 175 -8.06 -17.00 -13.23
CA ASP A 175 -8.82 -17.34 -14.44
C ASP A 175 -10.27 -17.77 -14.15
N LYS A 176 -10.58 -18.16 -12.90
CA LYS A 176 -11.95 -18.44 -12.43
C LYS A 176 -12.68 -17.17 -11.94
N LEU A 177 -12.00 -16.03 -11.87
CA LEU A 177 -12.61 -14.82 -11.32
C LEU A 177 -13.53 -14.12 -12.31
N HIS A 178 -14.65 -13.62 -11.80
CA HIS A 178 -15.55 -12.72 -12.49
C HIS A 178 -14.84 -11.42 -12.90
N ASN A 179 -15.45 -10.73 -13.86
CA ASN A 179 -15.19 -9.30 -14.04
C ASN A 179 -15.88 -8.53 -12.90
N LEU A 180 -15.46 -7.28 -12.68
CA LEU A 180 -16.00 -6.43 -11.63
C LEU A 180 -17.48 -6.09 -11.85
N ASN A 181 -18.19 -5.88 -10.74
CA ASN A 181 -19.62 -5.60 -10.74
C ASN A 181 -19.98 -4.37 -11.59
N THR A 182 -20.79 -4.57 -12.63
CA THR A 182 -21.10 -3.53 -13.63
C THR A 182 -22.00 -2.40 -13.12
N LYS A 183 -22.49 -2.48 -11.87
CA LYS A 183 -23.15 -1.35 -11.19
C LYS A 183 -22.20 -0.19 -10.96
N TRP A 184 -20.91 -0.46 -10.75
CA TRP A 184 -19.90 0.56 -10.39
C TRP A 184 -18.68 0.59 -11.30
N PHE A 185 -18.53 -0.40 -12.17
CA PHE A 185 -17.38 -0.56 -13.05
C PHE A 185 -17.83 -0.76 -14.49
N SER A 186 -16.98 -0.38 -15.44
CA SER A 186 -17.23 -0.62 -16.85
C SER A 186 -17.28 -2.12 -17.15
N GLN A 187 -18.07 -2.51 -18.16
CA GLN A 187 -18.13 -3.89 -18.60
C GLN A 187 -16.73 -4.39 -19.00
N GLY A 188 -16.35 -5.56 -18.48
CA GLY A 188 -15.05 -6.17 -18.76
C GLY A 188 -13.91 -5.71 -17.83
N SER A 189 -14.14 -4.79 -16.88
CA SER A 189 -13.15 -4.45 -15.86
C SER A 189 -12.72 -5.69 -15.07
N ARG A 190 -11.41 -5.94 -14.98
CA ARG A 190 -10.85 -7.05 -14.19
C ARG A 190 -10.47 -6.58 -12.79
N PRO A 191 -10.50 -7.47 -11.78
CA PRO A 191 -10.03 -7.13 -10.44
C PRO A 191 -8.55 -6.76 -10.46
N PHE A 192 -8.20 -5.69 -9.76
CA PHE A 192 -6.82 -5.31 -9.52
C PHE A 192 -6.13 -6.34 -8.64
N ILE A 193 -4.99 -6.87 -9.07
CA ILE A 193 -4.23 -7.85 -8.30
C ILE A 193 -2.87 -7.27 -7.93
N PHE A 194 -2.54 -7.33 -6.63
CA PHE A 194 -1.18 -7.10 -6.15
C PHE A 194 -0.77 -8.19 -5.16
N GLN A 195 0.34 -8.84 -5.47
CA GLN A 195 0.79 -10.06 -4.81
C GLN A 195 1.86 -9.74 -3.78
N GLU A 196 1.69 -10.22 -2.56
CA GLU A 196 2.74 -10.12 -1.56
C GLU A 196 3.87 -11.09 -1.86
N VAL A 197 4.95 -10.56 -2.43
CA VAL A 197 6.17 -11.32 -2.67
C VAL A 197 7.33 -10.54 -2.06
N ILE A 198 7.81 -10.98 -0.89
CA ILE A 198 8.95 -10.37 -0.20
C ILE A 198 10.25 -10.78 -0.92
N ASP A 199 10.61 -10.10 -2.01
CA ASP A 199 11.86 -10.34 -2.73
C ASP A 199 12.87 -9.23 -2.40
N LEU A 200 13.82 -9.52 -1.51
CA LEU A 200 14.94 -8.62 -1.16
C LEU A 200 16.24 -8.97 -1.90
N GLY A 201 16.21 -9.95 -2.81
CA GLY A 201 17.41 -10.57 -3.40
C GLY A 201 17.97 -11.71 -2.53
N GLY A 202 18.88 -12.50 -3.10
CA GLY A 202 19.57 -13.58 -2.36
C GLY A 202 18.79 -14.88 -2.11
N GLU A 203 17.51 -14.95 -2.47
CA GLU A 203 16.67 -16.16 -2.37
C GLU A 203 16.37 -16.78 -3.74
N ALA A 204 15.87 -18.02 -3.77
CA ALA A 204 15.55 -18.74 -5.01
C ALA A 204 14.37 -18.13 -5.79
N ILE A 205 13.35 -17.62 -5.08
CA ILE A 205 12.14 -17.08 -5.70
C ILE A 205 12.31 -15.60 -6.03
N LYS A 206 11.89 -15.21 -7.24
CA LYS A 206 11.90 -13.82 -7.71
C LYS A 206 10.48 -13.31 -7.89
N SER A 207 10.28 -12.04 -7.52
CA SER A 207 8.98 -11.37 -7.72
C SER A 207 8.55 -11.29 -9.19
N SER A 208 9.51 -11.28 -10.13
CA SER A 208 9.24 -11.29 -11.57
C SER A 208 8.48 -12.54 -12.06
N GLU A 209 8.56 -13.65 -11.34
CA GLU A 209 7.78 -14.87 -11.65
C GLU A 209 6.26 -14.63 -11.58
N TYR A 210 5.83 -13.60 -10.83
CA TYR A 210 4.43 -13.31 -10.55
C TYR A 210 3.86 -12.20 -11.45
N PHE A 211 4.66 -11.63 -12.34
CA PHE A 211 4.22 -10.49 -13.16
C PHE A 211 3.03 -10.86 -14.03
N GLY A 212 2.97 -12.07 -14.60
CA GLY A 212 1.83 -12.51 -15.42
C GLY A 212 0.46 -12.51 -14.74
N ASN A 213 0.42 -12.39 -13.40
CA ASN A 213 -0.79 -12.43 -12.60
C ASN A 213 -1.27 -11.05 -12.14
N GLY A 214 -0.44 -10.02 -12.24
CA GLY A 214 -0.73 -8.68 -11.73
C GLY A 214 0.51 -8.01 -11.14
N ARG A 215 0.30 -6.98 -10.31
CA ARG A 215 1.38 -6.28 -9.62
C ARG A 215 1.97 -7.14 -8.50
N VAL A 216 3.13 -6.71 -8.00
CA VAL A 216 3.80 -7.27 -6.82
C VAL A 216 4.13 -6.15 -5.84
N THR A 217 4.24 -6.49 -4.57
CA THR A 217 4.76 -5.60 -3.53
C THR A 217 6.28 -5.46 -3.65
N GLU A 218 6.76 -4.26 -3.93
CA GLU A 218 8.20 -3.99 -4.02
C GLU A 218 8.78 -3.65 -2.64
N PHE A 219 9.11 -4.68 -1.86
CA PHE A 219 9.67 -4.52 -0.51
C PHE A 219 11.06 -3.86 -0.52
N LYS A 220 11.83 -3.96 -1.62
CA LYS A 220 13.10 -3.23 -1.76
C LYS A 220 12.88 -1.73 -1.70
N TYR A 221 11.73 -1.23 -2.17
CA TYR A 221 11.41 0.20 -2.13
C TYR A 221 11.43 0.73 -0.69
N GLY A 222 10.65 0.11 0.21
CA GLY A 222 10.58 0.51 1.61
C GLY A 222 11.90 0.29 2.35
N ALA A 223 12.57 -0.84 2.10
CA ALA A 223 13.86 -1.15 2.73
C ALA A 223 14.95 -0.14 2.33
N LYS A 224 15.11 0.13 1.02
CA LYS A 224 16.13 1.05 0.49
C LYS A 224 15.80 2.51 0.79
N LEU A 225 14.53 2.93 0.62
CA LEU A 225 14.13 4.27 1.02
C LEU A 225 14.35 4.47 2.53
N GLY A 226 14.10 3.42 3.33
CA GLY A 226 14.39 3.40 4.75
C GLY A 226 15.89 3.53 5.07
N THR A 227 16.79 2.81 4.40
CA THR A 227 18.23 2.91 4.66
C THR A 227 18.81 4.25 4.21
N VAL A 228 18.38 4.75 3.04
CA VAL A 228 18.65 6.10 2.56
C VAL A 228 18.14 7.09 3.61
N ILE A 229 16.84 7.08 3.91
CA ILE A 229 16.20 7.93 4.93
C ILE A 229 16.64 7.67 6.36
N ARG A 230 17.55 6.74 6.64
CA ARG A 230 18.20 6.56 7.95
C ARG A 230 19.69 6.88 8.02
N LYS A 231 20.34 7.26 6.91
CA LYS A 231 21.79 7.45 6.76
C LYS A 231 22.56 6.17 7.09
N TRP A 232 21.93 5.01 6.91
CA TRP A 232 22.52 3.72 7.28
C TRP A 232 23.55 3.30 6.24
N ASN A 233 24.68 2.73 6.69
CA ASN A 233 25.74 2.18 5.84
C ASN A 233 26.32 3.17 4.80
N GLY A 234 26.40 4.46 5.14
CA GLY A 234 26.89 5.50 4.24
C GLY A 234 25.86 5.96 3.18
N GLU A 235 24.65 5.40 3.22
CA GLU A 235 23.49 5.99 2.54
C GLU A 235 23.06 7.28 3.26
N LYS A 236 22.10 8.02 2.72
CA LYS A 236 21.92 9.46 3.00
C LYS A 236 20.46 9.83 3.30
N MET A 237 20.12 10.23 4.56
CA MET A 237 18.93 10.97 5.16
C MET A 237 18.53 10.48 6.62
N ALA A 238 18.11 11.23 7.68
CA ALA A 238 17.74 10.67 9.04
C ALA A 238 16.59 11.37 9.92
N TYR A 239 16.20 10.77 11.09
CA TYR A 239 15.10 10.82 12.17
C TYR A 239 13.59 11.13 11.94
N LEU A 240 12.64 10.50 12.69
CA LEU A 240 11.13 10.60 12.77
C LEU A 240 10.39 11.61 11.86
N LYS A 241 10.88 12.84 11.70
CA LYS A 241 10.64 13.71 10.51
C LYS A 241 10.72 12.90 9.19
N MET A 242 11.61 11.91 9.13
CA MET A 242 11.83 10.85 8.15
C MET A 242 10.55 10.25 7.61
N TYR A 243 9.55 9.92 8.44
CA TYR A 243 8.38 9.21 7.94
C TYR A 243 7.56 10.11 7.01
N LYS A 244 7.29 11.35 7.43
CA LYS A 244 6.61 12.35 6.61
C LYS A 244 7.42 12.66 5.34
N MET A 245 8.74 12.78 5.45
CA MET A 245 9.61 13.00 4.28
C MET A 245 9.63 11.81 3.32
N ALA A 246 9.73 10.58 3.82
CA ALA A 246 9.74 9.35 3.03
C ALA A 246 8.43 9.19 2.27
N VAL A 247 7.31 9.39 2.95
CA VAL A 247 5.98 9.36 2.35
C VAL A 247 5.82 10.51 1.35
N GLY A 248 6.34 11.70 1.64
CA GLY A 248 6.38 12.83 0.71
C GLY A 248 7.17 12.51 -0.56
N PHE A 249 8.37 11.97 -0.44
CA PHE A 249 9.19 11.54 -1.57
C PHE A 249 8.48 10.47 -2.41
N MET A 250 7.93 9.45 -1.75
CA MET A 250 7.16 8.38 -2.40
C MET A 250 5.98 8.92 -3.20
N LEU A 251 5.20 9.83 -2.60
CA LEU A 251 4.01 10.39 -3.24
C LEU A 251 4.38 11.36 -4.37
N ALA A 252 5.49 12.10 -4.27
CA ALA A 252 5.97 12.99 -5.32
C ALA A 252 6.62 12.27 -6.51
N HIS A 253 7.33 11.16 -6.27
CA HIS A 253 8.06 10.43 -7.32
C HIS A 253 7.11 9.60 -8.21
N PRO A 254 7.28 9.54 -9.55
CA PRO A 254 6.32 8.86 -10.44
C PRO A 254 6.29 7.32 -10.32
N TYR A 255 7.31 6.71 -9.72
CA TYR A 255 7.44 5.25 -9.64
C TYR A 255 6.28 4.59 -8.87
N GLY A 256 5.77 3.50 -9.43
CA GLY A 256 4.81 2.61 -8.78
C GLY A 256 3.41 3.17 -8.54
N PHE A 257 2.56 2.33 -7.96
CA PHE A 257 1.25 2.73 -7.42
C PHE A 257 1.35 2.78 -5.89
N THR A 258 0.95 3.90 -5.29
CA THR A 258 1.29 4.20 -3.89
C THR A 258 0.21 3.75 -2.93
N ARG A 259 0.63 3.04 -1.87
CA ARG A 259 -0.22 2.69 -0.72
C ARG A 259 0.28 3.40 0.53
N VAL A 260 -0.57 4.22 1.13
CA VAL A 260 -0.32 4.91 2.41
C VAL A 260 -0.74 3.98 3.55
N MET A 261 0.08 3.85 4.59
CA MET A 261 -0.30 3.11 5.80
C MET A 261 -1.15 3.99 6.72
N SER A 262 -2.12 3.39 7.41
CA SER A 262 -2.84 4.00 8.53
C SER A 262 -2.92 3.00 9.69
N SER A 263 -2.34 3.35 10.82
CA SER A 263 -2.02 2.42 11.90
C SER A 263 -2.82 2.69 13.17
N TYR A 264 -2.60 1.85 14.18
CA TYR A 264 -2.92 2.10 15.58
C TYR A 264 -1.66 2.09 16.43
N ARG A 265 -1.71 2.69 17.63
CA ARG A 265 -0.63 2.63 18.61
C ARG A 265 -0.76 1.35 19.43
N TRP A 266 0.38 0.74 19.72
CA TRP A 266 0.50 -0.30 20.75
C TRP A 266 1.64 0.07 21.71
N ALA A 267 1.67 -0.59 22.87
CA ALA A 267 2.68 -0.38 23.90
C ALA A 267 4.02 -1.03 23.49
N ARG A 268 4.65 -0.52 22.43
CA ARG A 268 5.91 -1.00 21.87
C ARG A 268 6.98 -1.07 22.96
N ASN A 269 7.57 -2.25 23.15
CA ASN A 269 8.53 -2.52 24.21
C ASN A 269 9.73 -3.32 23.68
N PHE A 270 10.85 -2.62 23.44
CA PHE A 270 12.04 -3.27 22.93
C PHE A 270 12.86 -3.93 24.04
N GLN A 271 13.07 -5.24 23.89
CA GLN A 271 14.03 -6.00 24.70
C GLN A 271 14.95 -6.75 23.75
N ASN A 272 16.26 -6.62 23.95
CA ASN A 272 17.28 -7.29 23.13
C ASN A 272 17.10 -7.10 21.61
N GLY A 273 16.68 -5.89 21.19
CA GLY A 273 16.50 -5.54 19.78
C GLY A 273 15.20 -6.03 19.14
N LYS A 274 14.33 -6.75 19.87
CA LYS A 274 13.00 -7.15 19.41
C LYS A 274 11.91 -6.44 20.23
N ASP A 275 10.85 -6.01 19.57
CA ASP A 275 9.64 -5.58 20.27
C ASP A 275 8.92 -6.81 20.81
N VAL A 276 8.85 -6.97 22.14
CA VAL A 276 8.16 -8.11 22.77
C VAL A 276 6.64 -7.97 22.76
N ASN A 277 6.14 -6.82 22.32
CA ASN A 277 4.73 -6.48 22.23
C ASN A 277 4.25 -6.35 20.77
N ASP A 278 5.00 -6.90 19.80
CA ASP A 278 4.69 -6.88 18.36
C ASP A 278 3.41 -7.67 17.98
N TRP A 279 2.88 -8.46 18.91
CA TRP A 279 1.65 -9.26 18.77
C TRP A 279 0.37 -8.51 19.15
N ILE A 280 0.46 -7.31 19.72
CA ILE A 280 -0.72 -6.59 20.23
C ILE A 280 -1.66 -6.21 19.07
N GLY A 281 -2.90 -6.70 19.14
CA GLY A 281 -3.97 -6.38 18.20
C GLY A 281 -4.49 -4.93 18.30
N PRO A 282 -5.56 -4.59 17.57
CA PRO A 282 -6.07 -3.22 17.52
C PRO A 282 -6.58 -2.72 18.88
N PRO A 283 -6.75 -1.39 19.04
CA PRO A 283 -7.36 -0.82 20.23
C PRO A 283 -8.72 -1.46 20.47
N ASN A 284 -8.90 -2.08 21.64
CA ASN A 284 -10.09 -2.88 21.94
C ASN A 284 -10.55 -2.73 23.39
N ASN A 285 -11.80 -3.07 23.66
CA ASN A 285 -12.36 -3.27 24.98
C ASN A 285 -12.81 -4.73 25.08
N ASN A 286 -12.08 -5.56 25.84
CA ASN A 286 -12.36 -6.99 26.00
C ASN A 286 -12.46 -7.74 24.65
N GLY A 287 -11.52 -7.48 23.74
CA GLY A 287 -11.49 -8.12 22.41
C GLY A 287 -12.41 -7.48 21.37
N VAL A 288 -13.27 -6.54 21.74
CA VAL A 288 -14.10 -5.77 20.79
C VAL A 288 -13.33 -4.54 20.32
N THR A 289 -13.02 -4.47 19.04
CA THR A 289 -12.31 -3.33 18.43
C THR A 289 -13.04 -2.01 18.70
N LYS A 290 -12.30 -1.01 19.21
CA LYS A 290 -12.78 0.34 19.50
C LYS A 290 -13.12 1.06 18.21
N GLU A 291 -14.04 2.02 18.33
CA GLU A 291 -14.35 2.93 17.24
C GLU A 291 -13.23 3.92 16.94
N VAL A 292 -13.22 4.42 15.71
CA VAL A 292 -12.34 5.54 15.33
C VAL A 292 -13.06 6.86 15.58
N THR A 293 -12.68 7.52 16.67
CA THR A 293 -13.14 8.88 16.99
C THR A 293 -12.32 9.92 16.24
N ILE A 294 -12.96 11.00 15.81
CA ILE A 294 -12.31 12.13 15.14
C ILE A 294 -12.32 13.34 16.07
N ASN A 295 -11.14 13.87 16.33
CA ASN A 295 -10.94 15.05 17.15
C ASN A 295 -11.26 16.33 16.34
N PRO A 296 -11.51 17.47 17.00
CA PRO A 296 -11.79 18.74 16.32
C PRO A 296 -10.70 19.21 15.34
N ASP A 297 -9.43 18.85 15.60
CA ASP A 297 -8.28 19.13 14.74
C ASP A 297 -8.12 18.13 13.57
N THR A 298 -9.11 17.26 13.37
CA THR A 298 -9.19 16.19 12.37
C THR A 298 -8.31 14.97 12.62
N THR A 299 -7.51 14.95 13.69
CA THR A 299 -6.78 13.75 14.12
C THR A 299 -7.74 12.69 14.66
N CYS A 300 -7.21 11.49 14.94
CA CYS A 300 -8.01 10.41 15.51
C CYS A 300 -7.72 10.20 17.00
N GLY A 301 -8.75 9.79 17.74
CA GLY A 301 -8.63 9.31 19.12
C GLY A 301 -8.59 7.78 19.20
N ASN A 302 -8.79 7.22 20.40
CA ASN A 302 -8.81 5.78 20.67
C ASN A 302 -7.57 5.02 20.15
N ASP A 303 -6.40 5.61 20.30
CA ASP A 303 -5.10 5.06 19.89
C ASP A 303 -4.90 4.88 18.38
N TRP A 304 -5.89 5.20 17.55
CA TRP A 304 -5.72 5.24 16.10
C TRP A 304 -4.74 6.37 15.72
N VAL A 305 -3.76 6.05 14.88
CA VAL A 305 -2.69 6.99 14.48
C VAL A 305 -3.17 7.91 13.36
N CYS A 306 -3.89 7.34 12.39
CA CYS A 306 -4.46 8.05 11.25
C CYS A 306 -3.44 8.89 10.47
N GLU A 307 -2.32 8.29 10.07
CA GLU A 307 -1.28 8.95 9.28
C GLU A 307 -1.85 9.56 7.99
N HIS A 308 -2.86 8.91 7.39
CA HIS A 308 -3.57 9.41 6.21
C HIS A 308 -4.28 10.76 6.44
N ARG A 309 -4.51 11.15 7.69
CA ARG A 309 -5.10 12.44 8.08
C ARG A 309 -4.08 13.53 8.36
N TRP A 310 -2.80 13.19 8.54
CA TRP A 310 -1.75 14.16 8.77
C TRP A 310 -1.65 15.07 7.55
N ARG A 311 -1.66 16.39 7.76
CA ARG A 311 -1.69 17.41 6.69
C ARG A 311 -0.64 17.13 5.62
N GLN A 312 0.59 16.87 6.05
CA GLN A 312 1.75 16.59 5.21
C GLN A 312 1.52 15.37 4.30
N ILE A 313 0.89 14.31 4.80
CA ILE A 313 0.63 13.08 4.04
C ILE A 313 -0.58 13.27 3.12
N ARG A 314 -1.69 13.78 3.66
CA ARG A 314 -2.91 14.07 2.91
C ARG A 314 -2.65 15.01 1.74
N ASN A 315 -1.90 16.08 1.97
CA ASN A 315 -1.57 17.03 0.91
C ASN A 315 -0.60 16.44 -0.11
N MET A 316 0.28 15.52 0.27
CA MET A 316 1.10 14.81 -0.69
C MET A 316 0.32 13.78 -1.52
N VAL A 317 -0.79 13.24 -0.99
CA VAL A 317 -1.75 12.47 -1.80
C VAL A 317 -2.40 13.38 -2.84
N ALA A 318 -2.84 14.58 -2.43
CA ALA A 318 -3.36 15.58 -3.36
C ALA A 318 -2.31 16.03 -4.40
N PHE A 319 -1.06 16.27 -3.97
CA PHE A 319 0.06 16.56 -4.85
C PHE A 319 0.20 15.50 -5.94
N ARG A 320 0.24 14.21 -5.56
CA ARG A 320 0.37 13.10 -6.52
C ARG A 320 -0.75 13.08 -7.56
N ASN A 321 -1.97 13.38 -7.13
CA ASN A 321 -3.13 13.51 -8.02
C ASN A 321 -2.94 14.67 -9.01
N VAL A 322 -2.54 15.85 -8.52
CA VAL A 322 -2.33 17.07 -9.33
C VAL A 322 -1.24 16.88 -10.39
N VAL A 323 -0.19 16.12 -10.07
CA VAL A 323 0.96 15.88 -10.94
C VAL A 323 0.87 14.56 -11.72
N SER A 324 -0.27 13.87 -11.68
CA SER A 324 -0.46 12.60 -12.36
C SER A 324 -0.14 12.72 -13.86
N GLY A 325 0.60 11.75 -14.40
CA GLY A 325 1.03 11.72 -15.80
C GLY A 325 2.23 12.64 -16.15
N GLN A 326 2.65 13.54 -15.26
CA GLN A 326 3.78 14.43 -15.53
C GLN A 326 5.14 13.70 -15.38
N PRO A 327 6.13 14.01 -16.23
CA PRO A 327 7.46 13.40 -16.14
C PRO A 327 8.18 13.83 -14.85
N PHE A 328 9.14 13.05 -14.40
CA PHE A 328 10.14 13.50 -13.43
C PHE A 328 11.09 14.48 -14.14
N SER A 329 11.32 15.66 -13.56
CA SER A 329 12.10 16.74 -14.18
C SER A 329 12.84 17.57 -13.13
N ASN A 330 13.72 18.47 -13.57
CA ASN A 330 14.37 19.48 -12.72
C ASN A 330 14.99 18.91 -11.44
N TRP A 331 15.64 17.74 -11.54
CA TRP A 331 16.39 17.19 -10.43
C TRP A 331 17.54 18.12 -10.06
N TRP A 332 17.71 18.33 -8.76
CA TRP A 332 18.84 19.04 -8.18
C TRP A 332 19.25 18.32 -6.91
N ASP A 333 20.56 18.25 -6.67
CA ASP A 333 21.13 17.81 -5.40
C ASP A 333 22.40 18.60 -5.09
N ASN A 334 22.76 18.64 -3.81
CA ASN A 334 23.99 19.29 -3.35
C ASN A 334 25.18 18.31 -3.21
N GLY A 335 25.10 17.10 -3.78
CA GLY A 335 26.04 16.02 -3.53
C GLY A 335 25.93 15.38 -2.14
N SER A 336 24.95 15.77 -1.31
CA SER A 336 24.70 15.27 0.05
C SER A 336 23.22 14.88 0.25
N ASN A 337 22.47 15.50 1.17
CA ASN A 337 21.10 15.13 1.54
C ASN A 337 20.08 16.26 1.27
N GLN A 338 20.47 17.30 0.55
CA GLN A 338 19.55 18.30 0.02
C GLN A 338 19.25 17.96 -1.42
N VAL A 339 17.97 17.70 -1.70
CA VAL A 339 17.51 17.27 -3.03
C VAL A 339 16.21 17.96 -3.39
N ALA A 340 15.99 18.18 -4.67
CA ALA A 340 14.74 18.72 -5.20
C ALA A 340 14.43 18.11 -6.56
N PHE A 341 13.14 18.09 -6.90
CA PHE A 341 12.70 17.72 -8.24
C PHE A 341 11.31 18.25 -8.57
N GLY A 342 11.07 18.37 -9.86
CA GLY A 342 9.78 18.71 -10.46
C GLY A 342 9.02 17.50 -10.97
N ARG A 343 7.73 17.74 -11.19
CA ARG A 343 6.83 16.88 -11.93
C ARG A 343 6.21 17.67 -13.07
N GLY A 344 6.93 17.69 -14.20
CA GLY A 344 6.62 18.53 -15.35
C GLY A 344 6.48 19.99 -14.94
N ASN A 345 5.35 20.60 -15.30
CA ASN A 345 4.99 21.97 -14.92
C ASN A 345 3.86 22.04 -13.89
N ARG A 346 3.59 20.94 -13.17
CA ARG A 346 2.44 20.84 -12.25
C ARG A 346 2.83 20.76 -10.78
N GLY A 347 4.05 20.37 -10.43
CA GLY A 347 4.50 20.36 -9.04
C GLY A 347 6.01 20.36 -8.88
N PHE A 348 6.48 20.82 -7.72
CA PHE A 348 7.88 20.86 -7.34
C PHE A 348 8.02 20.58 -5.85
N ILE A 349 9.06 19.83 -5.47
CA ILE A 349 9.32 19.44 -4.09
C ILE A 349 10.80 19.58 -3.76
N VAL A 350 11.10 20.00 -2.53
CA VAL A 350 12.45 20.24 -2.02
C VAL A 350 12.58 19.58 -0.66
N PHE A 351 13.66 18.84 -0.43
CA PHE A 351 13.98 18.18 0.83
C PHE A 351 15.31 18.69 1.36
N ASN A 352 15.38 18.97 2.65
CA ASN A 352 16.62 19.15 3.37
C ASN A 352 16.74 18.08 4.46
N ASN A 353 17.66 17.15 4.29
CA ASN A 353 18.01 16.20 5.35
C ASN A 353 19.51 16.20 5.64
N ASP A 354 20.18 17.29 5.28
CA ASP A 354 21.50 17.58 5.80
C ASP A 354 21.37 18.18 7.20
N ASP A 355 22.48 18.17 7.94
CA ASP A 355 22.52 18.69 9.30
C ASP A 355 22.78 20.22 9.31
N TRP A 356 22.57 20.88 8.18
CA TRP A 356 22.65 22.34 7.97
C TRP A 356 21.50 22.85 7.11
N SER A 357 21.25 24.17 7.16
CA SER A 357 20.17 24.81 6.41
C SER A 357 20.38 24.75 4.90
N LEU A 358 19.28 24.54 4.18
CA LEU A 358 19.18 24.75 2.74
C LEU A 358 18.73 26.18 2.50
N SER A 359 19.43 26.93 1.65
CA SER A 359 19.00 28.24 1.16
C SER A 359 19.49 28.41 -0.28
N THR A 360 18.61 28.20 -1.25
CA THR A 360 19.00 28.17 -2.67
C THR A 360 17.84 28.53 -3.59
N THR A 361 18.16 29.04 -4.78
CA THR A 361 17.20 29.31 -5.85
C THR A 361 17.22 28.16 -6.85
N LEU A 362 16.07 27.55 -7.10
CA LEU A 362 15.94 26.35 -7.92
C LEU A 362 14.96 26.57 -9.07
N GLN A 363 15.27 25.96 -10.22
CA GLN A 363 14.38 25.91 -11.37
C GLN A 363 13.23 24.94 -11.08
N THR A 364 12.01 25.47 -10.93
CA THR A 364 10.85 24.66 -10.54
C THR A 364 10.15 24.03 -11.74
N GLY A 365 10.22 24.66 -12.91
CA GLY A 365 9.39 24.34 -14.08
C GLY A 365 7.93 24.78 -13.96
N LEU A 366 7.55 25.43 -12.86
CA LEU A 366 6.20 25.91 -12.62
C LEU A 366 5.98 27.30 -13.26
N PRO A 367 4.75 27.63 -13.66
CA PRO A 367 4.40 28.99 -14.07
C PRO A 367 4.61 30.01 -12.94
N ALA A 368 4.95 31.25 -13.30
CA ALA A 368 5.14 32.34 -12.35
C ALA A 368 3.92 32.58 -11.45
N GLY A 369 4.16 32.93 -10.20
CA GLY A 369 3.14 33.29 -9.20
C GLY A 369 3.50 32.84 -7.79
N THR A 370 2.59 33.10 -6.86
CA THR A 370 2.75 32.71 -5.45
C THR A 370 2.06 31.36 -5.21
N TYR A 371 2.77 30.44 -4.57
CA TYR A 371 2.30 29.10 -4.22
C TYR A 371 2.31 28.90 -2.72
N CYS A 372 1.31 28.21 -2.21
CA CYS A 372 1.28 27.76 -0.83
C CYS A 372 2.08 26.45 -0.70
N ASP A 373 2.99 26.42 0.26
CA ASP A 373 3.62 25.17 0.69
C ASP A 373 2.58 24.30 1.40
N VAL A 374 2.33 23.12 0.83
CA VAL A 374 1.30 22.21 1.32
C VAL A 374 1.80 21.31 2.46
N ILE A 375 3.07 21.44 2.86
CA ILE A 375 3.64 20.72 4.00
C ILE A 375 3.45 21.52 5.30
N SER A 376 3.92 22.77 5.32
CA SER A 376 3.75 23.66 6.48
C SER A 376 2.31 24.16 6.65
N GLY A 377 1.52 24.21 5.57
CA GLY A 377 0.15 24.72 5.64
C GLY A 377 -0.75 24.27 4.48
N ASP A 378 -1.73 25.10 4.18
CA ASP A 378 -2.80 24.86 3.21
C ASP A 378 -3.12 26.15 2.44
N LYS A 379 -3.70 26.00 1.24
CA LYS A 379 -4.41 27.08 0.55
C LYS A 379 -5.85 27.12 1.06
N VAL A 380 -6.22 28.19 1.75
CA VAL A 380 -7.57 28.41 2.31
C VAL A 380 -8.01 29.82 1.95
N ASP A 381 -9.18 29.96 1.32
CA ASP A 381 -9.80 31.24 0.96
C ASP A 381 -8.82 32.22 0.26
N GLY A 382 -8.11 31.72 -0.74
CA GLY A 382 -7.14 32.51 -1.52
C GLY A 382 -5.87 32.91 -0.77
N ASN A 383 -5.60 32.31 0.39
CA ASN A 383 -4.43 32.59 1.22
C ASN A 383 -3.68 31.31 1.61
N CYS A 384 -2.39 31.46 1.91
CA CYS A 384 -1.57 30.37 2.43
C CYS A 384 -1.49 30.49 3.96
N THR A 385 -1.79 29.40 4.66
CA THR A 385 -1.67 29.35 6.13
C THR A 385 -0.24 29.06 6.59
N GLY A 386 0.61 28.55 5.70
CA GLY A 386 2.03 28.26 5.93
C GLY A 386 2.96 29.09 5.04
N ILE A 387 4.09 28.49 4.67
CA ILE A 387 5.11 29.11 3.83
C ILE A 387 4.53 29.47 2.46
N LYS A 388 4.94 30.64 1.92
CA LYS A 388 4.66 31.08 0.55
C LYS A 388 5.93 30.98 -0.28
N VAL A 389 5.82 30.44 -1.48
CA VAL A 389 6.91 30.35 -2.46
C VAL A 389 6.55 31.20 -3.67
N ASN A 390 7.42 32.13 -4.03
CA ASN A 390 7.25 32.98 -5.21
C ASN A 390 8.08 32.42 -6.37
N VAL A 391 7.41 31.99 -7.43
CA VAL A 391 8.02 31.53 -8.68
C VAL A 391 8.09 32.70 -9.65
N GLY A 392 9.27 33.02 -10.15
CA GLY A 392 9.51 34.07 -11.14
C GLY A 392 9.05 33.69 -12.56
N ASN A 393 9.10 34.65 -13.48
CA ASN A 393 8.79 34.43 -14.91
C ASN A 393 9.74 33.47 -15.61
N ASP A 394 10.93 33.28 -15.05
CA ASP A 394 11.94 32.31 -15.48
C ASP A 394 11.72 30.91 -14.87
N GLY A 395 10.67 30.71 -14.06
CA GLY A 395 10.38 29.44 -13.38
C GLY A 395 11.23 29.18 -12.14
N ASN A 396 12.12 30.10 -11.75
CA ASN A 396 12.95 29.96 -10.57
C ASN A 396 12.22 30.41 -9.30
N ALA A 397 12.51 29.74 -8.18
CA ALA A 397 12.03 30.14 -6.86
C ALA A 397 13.10 29.92 -5.79
N HIS A 398 13.12 30.81 -4.79
CA HIS A 398 13.99 30.68 -3.63
C HIS A 398 13.35 29.79 -2.55
N PHE A 399 14.10 28.83 -2.04
CA PHE A 399 13.72 27.94 -0.94
C PHE A 399 14.71 28.09 0.21
N SER A 400 14.18 28.24 1.42
CA SER A 400 14.96 28.27 2.66
C SER A 400 14.36 27.30 3.67
N ILE A 401 15.08 26.23 3.98
CA ILE A 401 14.63 25.13 4.85
C ILE A 401 15.71 24.87 5.90
N SER A 402 15.45 25.26 7.15
CA SER A 402 16.32 24.91 8.27
C SER A 402 16.30 23.40 8.54
N ASN A 403 17.43 22.80 8.90
CA ASN A 403 17.47 21.43 9.41
C ASN A 403 16.71 21.27 10.74
N SER A 404 16.45 22.37 11.45
CA SER A 404 15.61 22.41 12.65
C SER A 404 14.11 22.49 12.37
N ALA A 405 13.68 22.74 11.13
CA ALA A 405 12.25 22.86 10.77
C ALA A 405 11.45 21.61 11.16
N GLU A 406 10.19 21.78 11.58
CA GLU A 406 9.32 20.65 11.97
C GLU A 406 9.25 19.59 10.86
N ASP A 407 9.03 20.07 9.63
CA ASP A 407 9.06 19.29 8.40
C ASP A 407 10.09 19.91 7.45
N PRO A 408 11.29 19.31 7.31
CA PRO A 408 12.38 19.93 6.56
C PRO A 408 12.24 19.59 5.07
N PHE A 409 11.05 19.80 4.52
CA PHE A 409 10.74 19.70 3.10
C PHE A 409 9.55 20.61 2.74
N ILE A 410 9.56 21.13 1.52
CA ILE A 410 8.54 22.03 0.97
C ILE A 410 7.97 21.39 -0.29
N ALA A 411 6.65 21.46 -0.47
CA ALA A 411 6.00 20.99 -1.69
C ALA A 411 4.99 22.03 -2.19
N ILE A 412 5.06 22.35 -3.49
CA ILE A 412 4.14 23.27 -4.16
C ILE A 412 3.63 22.65 -5.45
N HIS A 413 2.39 22.96 -5.83
CA HIS A 413 1.78 22.41 -7.04
C HIS A 413 0.77 23.36 -7.66
N ALA A 414 0.32 23.07 -8.88
CA ALA A 414 -0.58 23.93 -9.65
C ALA A 414 -1.84 24.35 -8.86
N GLU A 415 -2.46 23.43 -8.13
CA GLU A 415 -3.66 23.74 -7.32
C GLU A 415 -3.36 24.44 -5.97
N SER A 416 -2.09 24.62 -5.59
CA SER A 416 -1.68 25.40 -4.41
C SER A 416 -1.23 26.82 -4.77
N LYS A 417 -1.18 27.15 -6.06
CA LYS A 417 -0.98 28.52 -6.56
C LYS A 417 -2.12 29.42 -6.11
N LEU A 418 -1.85 30.64 -5.65
CA LEU A 418 -2.88 31.62 -5.29
C LEU A 418 -3.66 32.13 -6.49
#